data_AF-A0A923R9S1-F1
#
_entry.id   AF-A0A923R9S1-F1
#
_cell.length_a   1.000
_cell.length_b   1.000
_cell.length_c   1.000
_cell.angle_alpha   90.00
_cell.angle_beta   90.00
_cell.angle_gamma   90.00
#
_symmetry.space_group_name_H-M   'P 1'
#
loop_
_entity.id
_entity.type
_entity.pdbx_description
1 polymer ?
#
loop_
_entity_poly.entity_id
_entity_poly.type
_entity_poly.pdbx_seq_one_letter_code
_entity_poly.pdbx_strand_id
1 'polypeptide(L)'
;MPAATFNGTLTDSNRIDMNLWRTLYLQLQTGWTRATANPLPAITSVNTTIKQNVSSTLPIPIPLLIASYNTVKTTAFSSNLLSYNSSTKQVSDVAGRSQSPYDPKTLFVACPNKKITIIGSENFIIQSNMIWNNTGKTISQIQIDFANGQSFQTVTVGTAINVSYIDTGFKKWTIKVTLNDNSILQCYNEYNVLRTANVSSKFQSSQSTIPSWGFINSVSGTRNAATVLINYSKNNPTGTLRKPLIVVEGYDVSFIAPSLQPFNYSVVDFINGIEESKLQYDFNNQLDDIAGYDLVFVDFADGAADIVLNAGAVQEVINRVNANKVNDNRPTTPIRQQNVVMGLSMGGLCARYALANMTKNFTATPTETRLLITHDSPHKGANIPLGLKYMIRMLGGVQLFGFNVYDIYPDYNDA
;
A
#
# COMPACT_ATOMS: atom_id res chain seq x y z
N MET A 1 14.17 -18.24 19.20
CA MET A 1 14.39 -16.78 19.11
C MET A 1 14.84 -16.46 17.70
N PRO A 2 14.26 -15.46 17.01
CA PRO A 2 14.64 -15.11 15.63
C PRO A 2 16.13 -14.79 15.47
N ALA A 3 16.80 -14.19 16.47
CA ALA A 3 18.25 -13.97 16.38
C ALA A 3 19.06 -15.28 16.23
N ALA A 4 18.57 -16.41 16.75
CA ALA A 4 19.25 -17.72 16.64
C ALA A 4 19.25 -18.30 15.22
N THR A 5 18.36 -17.83 14.33
CA THR A 5 18.34 -18.24 12.92
C THR A 5 19.33 -17.44 12.07
N PHE A 6 19.94 -16.37 12.60
CA PHE A 6 20.95 -15.54 11.93
C PHE A 6 22.36 -15.86 12.46
N ASN A 7 22.87 -17.05 12.14
CA ASN A 7 24.16 -17.56 12.61
C ASN A 7 25.35 -17.28 11.67
N GLY A 8 25.17 -16.42 10.67
CA GLY A 8 26.17 -16.11 9.64
C GLY A 8 26.19 -17.08 8.44
N THR A 9 25.33 -18.11 8.44
CA THR A 9 25.15 -19.01 7.28
C THR A 9 23.93 -18.59 6.47
N LEU A 10 24.04 -18.61 5.14
CA LEU A 10 22.90 -18.33 4.26
C LEU A 10 21.89 -19.50 4.31
N THR A 11 20.62 -19.20 4.56
CA THR A 11 19.52 -20.19 4.45
C THR A 11 18.41 -19.63 3.56
N ASP A 12 17.42 -20.45 3.22
CA ASP A 12 16.23 -19.98 2.51
C ASP A 12 15.33 -19.08 3.38
N SER A 13 15.52 -19.11 4.69
CA SER A 13 14.64 -18.51 5.71
C SER A 13 15.24 -17.27 6.38
N ASN A 14 16.49 -16.89 6.06
CA ASN A 14 17.18 -15.75 6.68
C ASN A 14 16.94 -14.42 5.95
N ARG A 15 15.67 -14.13 5.64
CA ARG A 15 15.23 -12.94 4.89
C ARG A 15 14.68 -11.90 5.84
N ILE A 16 15.11 -10.64 5.70
CA ILE A 16 14.66 -9.55 6.56
C ILE A 16 13.41 -8.88 5.97
N ASP A 17 12.38 -8.73 6.79
CA ASP A 17 11.28 -7.77 6.60
C ASP A 17 11.16 -6.85 7.83
N MET A 18 10.28 -5.86 7.77
CA MET A 18 10.12 -4.89 8.86
C MET A 18 9.64 -5.52 10.18
N ASN A 19 8.86 -6.60 10.15
CA ASN A 19 8.37 -7.24 11.36
C ASN A 19 9.52 -8.00 12.04
N LEU A 20 10.34 -8.70 11.25
CA LEU A 20 11.53 -9.35 11.76
C LEU A 20 12.57 -8.32 12.24
N TRP A 21 12.75 -7.21 11.52
CA TRP A 21 13.60 -6.10 11.93
C TRP A 21 13.18 -5.56 13.30
N ARG A 22 11.89 -5.24 13.49
CA ARG A 22 11.32 -4.76 14.76
C ARG A 22 11.47 -5.80 15.87
N THR A 23 11.27 -7.08 15.57
CA THR A 23 11.44 -8.17 16.53
C THR A 23 12.90 -8.30 16.98
N LEU A 24 13.86 -8.24 16.06
CA LEU A 24 15.28 -8.31 16.37
C LEU A 24 15.73 -7.07 17.18
N TYR A 25 15.26 -5.88 16.81
CA TYR A 25 15.50 -4.66 17.58
C TYR A 25 14.97 -4.78 19.01
N LEU A 26 13.70 -5.20 19.16
CA LEU A 26 13.07 -5.37 20.47
C LEU A 26 13.83 -6.38 21.32
N GLN A 27 14.25 -7.51 20.76
CA GLN A 27 15.03 -8.51 21.49
C GLN A 27 16.38 -7.98 21.97
N LEU A 28 17.08 -7.21 21.14
CA LEU A 28 18.32 -6.55 21.53
C LEU A 28 18.10 -5.51 22.62
N GLN A 29 17.01 -4.76 22.55
CA GLN A 29 16.64 -3.78 23.55
C GLN A 29 16.28 -4.45 24.89
N THR A 30 15.39 -5.43 24.89
CA THR A 30 14.91 -6.05 26.13
C THR A 30 15.93 -7.03 26.72
N GLY A 31 16.91 -7.48 25.92
CA GLY A 31 18.02 -8.34 26.34
C GLY A 31 19.12 -7.63 27.11
N TRP A 32 19.01 -6.32 27.37
CA TRP A 32 20.00 -5.56 28.12
C TRP A 32 19.93 -5.87 29.62
N THR A 33 20.99 -6.47 30.15
CA THR A 33 21.06 -6.92 31.56
C THR A 33 22.06 -6.15 32.40
N ARG A 34 22.73 -5.12 31.83
CA ARG A 34 23.67 -4.30 32.59
C ARG A 34 22.92 -3.28 33.45
N ALA A 35 23.50 -2.90 34.59
CA ALA A 35 22.95 -1.89 35.48
C ALA A 35 22.93 -0.47 34.89
N THR A 36 23.71 -0.21 33.84
CA THR A 36 23.70 1.07 33.10
C THR A 36 22.46 1.17 32.21
N ALA A 37 22.08 2.38 31.82
CA ALA A 37 21.02 2.59 30.84
C ALA A 37 21.32 1.85 29.51
N ASN A 38 20.28 1.31 28.87
CA ASN A 38 20.41 0.70 27.56
C ASN A 38 20.68 1.78 26.50
N PRO A 39 21.75 1.67 25.69
CA PRO A 39 22.06 2.64 24.64
C PRO A 39 21.06 2.64 23.47
N LEU A 40 20.20 1.61 23.33
CA LEU A 40 19.20 1.52 22.28
C LEU A 40 17.89 2.21 22.69
N PRO A 41 17.39 3.20 21.93
CA PRO A 41 16.09 3.87 22.17
C PRO A 41 14.91 2.90 22.23
N ALA A 42 13.88 3.22 23.02
CA ALA A 42 12.61 2.48 23.09
C ALA A 42 12.04 2.14 21.69
N ILE A 43 11.53 0.93 21.49
CA ILE A 43 10.91 0.53 20.20
C ILE A 43 9.80 1.48 19.76
N THR A 44 9.08 2.10 20.69
CA THR A 44 8.06 3.13 20.40
C THR A 44 8.67 4.38 19.78
N SER A 45 9.81 4.86 20.29
CA SER A 45 10.57 5.98 19.71
C SER A 45 11.14 5.65 18.33
N VAL A 46 11.61 4.41 18.15
CA VAL A 46 12.09 3.89 16.86
C VAL A 46 10.95 3.87 15.83
N ASN A 47 9.81 3.29 16.20
CA ASN A 47 8.63 3.23 15.35
C ASN A 47 8.09 4.64 15.03
N THR A 48 8.17 5.58 15.98
CA THR A 48 7.82 6.98 15.75
C THR A 48 8.75 7.63 14.72
N THR A 49 10.06 7.41 14.85
CA THR A 49 11.07 7.92 13.91
C THR A 49 10.84 7.33 12.51
N ILE A 50 10.58 6.03 12.40
CA ILE A 50 10.22 5.38 11.12
C ILE A 50 8.98 6.05 10.55
N LYS A 51 7.88 6.16 11.33
CA LYS A 51 6.61 6.73 10.86
C LYS A 51 6.74 8.17 10.37
N GLN A 52 7.53 9.01 11.04
CA GLN A 52 7.78 10.40 10.63
C GLN A 52 8.50 10.53 9.27
N ASN A 53 9.23 9.49 8.85
CA ASN A 53 9.94 9.46 7.58
C ASN A 53 9.16 8.74 6.47
N VAL A 54 7.86 8.46 6.68
CA VAL A 54 7.02 7.70 5.76
C VAL A 54 5.80 8.52 5.37
N SER A 55 5.70 8.80 4.07
CA SER A 55 4.58 9.50 3.44
C SER A 55 4.52 9.09 1.96
N SER A 56 3.36 9.24 1.32
CA SER A 56 3.21 9.05 -0.13
C SER A 56 4.07 10.02 -0.96
N THR A 57 4.53 11.12 -0.37
CA THR A 57 5.36 12.15 -1.00
C THR A 57 6.86 12.03 -0.70
N LEU A 58 7.27 11.10 0.16
CA LEU A 58 8.67 10.93 0.57
C LEU A 58 9.29 9.67 -0.06
N PRO A 59 10.62 9.66 -0.31
CA PRO A 59 11.32 8.43 -0.67
C PRO A 59 11.16 7.36 0.42
N ILE A 60 11.11 6.10 0.02
CA ILE A 60 10.95 4.93 0.90
C ILE A 60 12.21 4.76 1.76
N PRO A 61 12.11 4.88 3.10
CA PRO A 61 13.27 4.70 3.95
C PRO A 61 13.71 3.23 4.06
N ILE A 62 15.03 3.04 4.14
CA ILE A 62 15.69 1.78 4.46
C ILE A 62 16.35 1.94 5.85
N PRO A 63 15.65 1.59 6.95
CA PRO A 63 16.25 1.57 8.29
C PRO A 63 17.38 0.53 8.42
N LEU A 64 18.45 0.90 9.14
CA LEU A 64 19.63 0.06 9.39
C LEU A 64 19.80 -0.18 10.90
N LEU A 65 20.10 -1.41 11.30
CA LEU A 65 20.54 -1.77 12.64
C LEU A 65 21.87 -2.53 12.56
N ILE A 66 22.90 -1.97 13.21
CA ILE A 66 24.21 -2.59 13.38
C ILE A 66 24.43 -2.79 14.88
N ALA A 67 24.42 -4.04 15.33
CA ALA A 67 24.51 -4.33 16.76
C ALA A 67 25.59 -5.35 17.11
N SER A 68 26.33 -5.06 18.17
CA SER A 68 27.10 -6.03 18.95
C SER A 68 26.24 -6.49 20.11
N TYR A 69 26.15 -7.81 20.28
CA TYR A 69 25.42 -8.43 21.38
C TYR A 69 26.13 -9.69 21.86
N ASN A 70 25.71 -10.19 23.01
CA ASN A 70 26.31 -11.36 23.64
C ASN A 70 25.30 -12.49 23.70
N THR A 71 25.73 -13.71 23.37
CA THR A 71 24.97 -14.93 23.63
C THR A 71 25.60 -15.69 24.78
N VAL A 72 24.80 -16.36 25.60
CA VAL A 72 25.32 -17.28 26.63
C VAL A 72 25.99 -18.46 25.91
N LYS A 73 27.23 -18.78 26.27
CA LYS A 73 27.93 -19.98 25.79
C LYS A 73 27.12 -21.22 26.15
N THR A 74 27.05 -22.19 25.23
CA THR A 74 26.40 -23.48 25.51
C THR A 74 27.07 -24.21 26.68
N THR A 75 28.34 -23.94 26.94
CA THR A 75 29.12 -24.50 28.07
C THR A 75 29.12 -23.64 29.32
N ALA A 76 28.41 -22.48 29.36
CA ALA A 76 28.52 -21.54 30.47
C ALA A 76 28.18 -22.16 31.84
N PHE A 77 27.18 -23.04 31.90
CA PHE A 77 26.79 -23.72 33.13
C PHE A 77 27.70 -24.91 33.45
N SER A 78 28.02 -25.76 32.47
CA SER A 78 28.87 -26.94 32.67
C SER A 78 30.33 -26.57 33.01
N SER A 79 30.80 -25.41 32.55
CA SER A 79 32.12 -24.85 32.86
C SER A 79 32.13 -23.95 34.10
N ASN A 80 31.04 -23.94 34.89
CA ASN A 80 30.93 -23.15 36.11
C ASN A 80 31.18 -21.64 35.91
N LEU A 81 30.71 -21.08 34.79
CA LEU A 81 30.78 -19.65 34.47
C LEU A 81 29.48 -18.91 34.81
N LEU A 82 28.34 -19.62 34.77
CA LEU A 82 27.04 -19.16 35.26
C LEU A 82 26.45 -20.22 36.20
N SER A 83 25.70 -19.78 37.20
CA SER A 83 24.96 -20.64 38.13
C SER A 83 23.45 -20.39 38.00
N TYR A 84 22.66 -21.45 38.15
CA TYR A 84 21.20 -21.36 38.19
C TYR A 84 20.71 -21.79 39.57
N ASN A 85 19.94 -20.92 40.23
CA ASN A 85 19.29 -21.23 41.49
C ASN A 85 17.87 -21.74 41.22
N SER A 86 17.61 -23.03 41.48
CA SER A 86 16.31 -23.65 41.22
C SER A 86 15.17 -23.11 42.10
N SER A 87 15.49 -22.60 43.29
CA SER A 87 14.50 -22.07 44.23
C SER A 87 14.04 -20.66 43.85
N THR A 88 14.98 -19.79 43.43
CA THR A 88 14.64 -18.43 42.99
C THR A 88 14.38 -18.33 41.48
N LYS A 89 14.68 -19.40 40.73
CA LYS A 89 14.63 -19.46 39.25
C LYS A 89 15.47 -18.36 38.58
N GLN A 90 16.58 -17.98 39.22
CA GLN A 90 17.48 -16.92 38.73
C GLN A 90 18.79 -17.52 38.23
N VAL A 91 19.33 -16.88 37.19
CA VAL A 91 20.69 -17.13 36.69
C VAL A 91 21.61 -16.04 37.23
N SER A 92 22.75 -16.44 37.80
CA SER A 92 23.76 -15.53 38.34
C SER A 92 25.15 -15.80 37.77
N ASP A 93 25.98 -14.78 37.77
CA ASP A 93 27.39 -14.87 37.41
C ASP A 93 28.17 -15.59 38.52
N VAL A 94 29.13 -16.45 38.16
CA VAL A 94 30.01 -17.14 39.12
C VAL A 94 31.20 -16.26 39.46
N ALA A 95 31.31 -15.87 40.73
CA ALA A 95 32.39 -15.02 41.24
C ALA A 95 33.78 -15.62 40.97
N GLY A 96 34.72 -14.79 40.50
CA GLY A 96 36.12 -15.18 40.29
C GLY A 96 36.38 -16.04 39.04
N ARG A 97 35.41 -16.22 38.14
CA ARG A 97 35.60 -16.97 36.89
C ARG A 97 36.75 -16.41 36.04
N SER A 98 37.55 -17.31 35.45
CA SER A 98 38.72 -16.97 34.64
C SER A 98 38.39 -16.59 33.19
N GLN A 99 37.15 -16.81 32.74
CA GLN A 99 36.71 -16.57 31.37
C GLN A 99 35.29 -15.98 31.33
N SER A 100 34.94 -15.35 30.20
CA SER A 100 33.58 -14.85 29.92
C SER A 100 32.60 -16.02 29.68
N PRO A 101 31.39 -16.02 30.29
CA PRO A 101 30.31 -16.95 29.96
C PRO A 101 29.62 -16.60 28.64
N TYR A 102 29.98 -15.46 28.04
CA TYR A 102 29.34 -14.93 26.84
C TYR A 102 30.23 -15.05 25.61
N ASP A 103 29.61 -15.36 24.49
CA ASP A 103 30.19 -15.22 23.15
C ASP A 103 29.72 -13.92 22.51
N PRO A 104 30.65 -13.07 22.02
CA PRO A 104 30.28 -11.88 21.26
C PRO A 104 29.73 -12.27 19.88
N LYS A 105 28.67 -11.59 19.46
CA LYS A 105 28.01 -11.73 18.16
C LYS A 105 27.76 -10.35 17.56
N THR A 106 27.64 -10.34 16.23
CA THR A 106 27.27 -9.15 15.46
C THR A 106 25.97 -9.41 14.73
N LEU A 107 25.07 -8.44 14.75
CA LEU A 107 23.85 -8.39 13.97
C LEU A 107 23.94 -7.22 12.99
N PHE A 108 23.61 -7.49 11.74
CA PHE A 108 23.32 -6.46 10.75
C PHE A 108 22.01 -6.77 10.07
N VAL A 109 21.06 -5.83 10.15
CA VAL A 109 19.78 -5.93 9.44
C VAL A 109 19.42 -4.59 8.84
N ALA A 110 18.97 -4.65 7.59
CA ALA A 110 18.46 -3.52 6.84
C ALA A 110 17.37 -4.02 5.89
N CYS A 111 16.29 -3.25 5.78
CA CYS A 111 15.22 -3.54 4.83
C CYS A 111 14.41 -2.27 4.54
N PRO A 112 13.86 -2.10 3.33
CA PRO A 112 12.94 -1.01 3.07
C PRO A 112 11.67 -1.18 3.90
N ASN A 113 11.09 -0.07 4.36
CA ASN A 113 9.83 -0.10 5.11
C ASN A 113 8.61 -0.47 4.24
N LYS A 114 8.78 -0.46 2.91
CA LYS A 114 7.83 -0.98 1.91
C LYS A 114 8.49 -2.17 1.23
N LYS A 115 7.85 -3.34 1.22
CA LYS A 115 8.41 -4.59 0.63
C LYS A 115 7.98 -4.90 -0.80
N ILE A 116 7.23 -3.98 -1.42
CA ILE A 116 6.60 -4.21 -2.71
C ILE A 116 6.62 -2.93 -3.55
N THR A 117 6.89 -3.06 -4.84
CA THR A 117 6.58 -2.03 -5.84
C THR A 117 5.57 -2.56 -6.83
N ILE A 118 4.76 -1.63 -7.29
CA ILE A 118 3.54 -1.85 -8.05
C ILE A 118 3.44 -0.90 -9.24
N ILE A 119 4.42 -0.02 -9.34
CA ILE A 119 4.71 0.84 -10.49
C ILE A 119 6.06 0.47 -11.12
N GLY A 120 6.83 -0.42 -10.47
CA GLY A 120 8.11 -0.92 -10.95
C GLY A 120 9.26 0.07 -10.85
N SER A 121 9.03 1.27 -10.32
CA SER A 121 10.04 2.31 -10.09
C SER A 121 9.78 2.99 -8.76
N GLU A 122 10.77 3.08 -7.88
CA GLU A 122 10.61 3.73 -6.57
C GLU A 122 11.87 4.51 -6.21
N ASN A 123 11.71 5.53 -5.35
CA ASN A 123 12.83 6.23 -4.75
C ASN A 123 13.07 5.68 -3.34
N PHE A 124 14.29 5.23 -3.05
CA PHE A 124 14.71 4.74 -1.73
C PHE A 124 15.69 5.71 -1.09
N ILE A 125 15.71 5.77 0.25
CA ILE A 125 16.64 6.62 0.99
C ILE A 125 17.11 5.94 2.28
N ILE A 126 18.36 6.19 2.68
CA ILE A 126 18.86 5.87 4.02
C ILE A 126 18.99 7.18 4.78
N GLN A 127 18.13 7.38 5.78
CA GLN A 127 18.16 8.57 6.64
C GLN A 127 19.13 8.40 7.80
N SER A 128 19.85 9.45 8.16
CA SER A 128 20.83 9.40 9.27
C SER A 128 20.19 9.09 10.63
N ASN A 129 18.97 9.56 10.87
CA ASN A 129 18.18 9.26 12.08
C ASN A 129 17.55 7.85 12.08
N MET A 130 17.75 7.06 11.02
CA MET A 130 17.27 5.67 10.89
C MET A 130 18.43 4.66 10.81
N ILE A 131 19.61 5.06 11.28
CA ILE A 131 20.76 4.20 11.47
C ILE A 131 20.96 4.01 12.98
N TRP A 132 20.57 2.85 13.51
CA TRP A 132 20.82 2.49 14.90
C TRP A 132 22.07 1.63 15.00
N ASN A 133 23.03 2.06 15.81
CA ASN A 133 24.32 1.39 15.92
C ASN A 133 24.84 1.44 17.35
N ASN A 134 25.12 0.27 17.95
CA ASN A 134 25.69 0.18 19.30
C ASN A 134 27.16 -0.31 19.33
N THR A 135 27.80 -0.46 18.16
CA THR A 135 29.13 -1.05 18.02
C THR A 135 30.27 -0.07 18.25
N GLY A 136 29.98 1.23 18.22
CA GLY A 136 31.00 2.31 18.23
C GLY A 136 31.73 2.50 16.89
N LYS A 137 31.47 1.66 15.89
CA LYS A 137 32.05 1.79 14.53
C LYS A 137 31.23 2.73 13.67
N THR A 138 31.86 3.38 12.70
CA THR A 138 31.18 4.24 11.72
C THR A 138 31.09 3.56 10.36
N ILE A 139 30.06 3.91 9.57
CA ILE A 139 29.88 3.40 8.21
C ILE A 139 30.78 4.19 7.25
N SER A 140 31.63 3.50 6.50
CA SER A 140 32.45 4.09 5.43
C SER A 140 31.77 4.03 4.06
N GLN A 141 31.00 2.96 3.80
CA GLN A 141 30.30 2.80 2.52
C GLN A 141 29.04 1.95 2.67
N ILE A 142 27.99 2.28 1.91
CA ILE A 142 26.79 1.46 1.75
C ILE A 142 26.63 1.12 0.27
N GLN A 143 26.42 -0.16 -0.02
CA GLN A 143 26.13 -0.65 -1.37
C GLN A 143 24.92 -1.57 -1.34
N ILE A 144 24.03 -1.43 -2.32
CA ILE A 144 22.84 -2.26 -2.45
C ILE A 144 22.79 -2.83 -3.87
N ASP A 145 22.68 -4.15 -3.98
CA ASP A 145 22.21 -4.81 -5.19
C ASP A 145 20.69 -4.97 -5.07
N PHE A 146 19.95 -4.19 -5.85
CA PHE A 146 18.49 -4.20 -5.88
C PHE A 146 17.91 -5.35 -6.72
N ALA A 147 18.75 -6.18 -7.34
CA ALA A 147 18.38 -7.18 -8.34
C ALA A 147 17.56 -6.58 -9.50
N ASN A 148 17.91 -5.36 -9.91
CA ASN A 148 17.33 -4.63 -11.05
C ASN A 148 18.19 -4.77 -12.33
N GLY A 149 19.18 -5.67 -12.34
CA GLY A 149 20.12 -5.86 -13.45
C GLY A 149 21.34 -4.94 -13.44
N GLN A 150 21.51 -4.06 -12.45
CA GLN A 150 22.62 -3.09 -12.37
C GLN A 150 23.71 -3.45 -11.33
N SER A 151 23.68 -4.66 -10.77
CA SER A 151 24.60 -5.09 -9.69
C SER A 151 24.61 -4.12 -8.49
N PHE A 152 25.67 -4.14 -7.67
CA PHE A 152 25.80 -3.26 -6.51
C PHE A 152 25.92 -1.78 -6.89
N GLN A 153 24.99 -0.99 -6.37
CA GLN A 153 24.98 0.47 -6.49
C GLN A 153 25.37 1.10 -5.15
N THR A 154 26.20 2.14 -5.18
CA THR A 154 26.57 2.90 -3.97
C THR A 154 25.40 3.80 -3.55
N VAL A 155 25.03 3.75 -2.26
CA VAL A 155 23.96 4.56 -1.69
C VAL A 155 24.53 5.55 -0.68
N THR A 156 24.26 6.83 -0.88
CA THR A 156 24.71 7.91 0.00
C THR A 156 23.64 8.22 1.04
N VAL A 157 24.02 8.27 2.32
CA VAL A 157 23.10 8.65 3.42
C VAL A 157 22.50 10.04 3.15
N GLY A 158 21.19 10.17 3.30
CA GLY A 158 20.43 11.40 3.06
C GLY A 158 20.15 11.71 1.59
N THR A 159 20.61 10.89 0.65
CA THR A 159 20.34 11.07 -0.79
C THR A 159 19.45 9.94 -1.30
N ALA A 160 18.35 10.30 -1.97
CA ALA A 160 17.45 9.31 -2.55
C ALA A 160 18.05 8.69 -3.81
N ILE A 161 17.82 7.40 -4.01
CA ILE A 161 18.20 6.64 -5.21
C ILE A 161 16.94 6.11 -5.89
N ASN A 162 16.79 6.38 -7.19
CA ASN A 162 15.71 5.80 -7.99
C ASN A 162 16.10 4.40 -8.45
N VAL A 163 15.22 3.43 -8.25
CA VAL A 163 15.42 2.05 -8.68
C VAL A 163 14.22 1.62 -9.50
N SER A 164 14.50 1.22 -10.74
CA SER A 164 13.50 0.79 -11.71
C SER A 164 13.75 -0.66 -12.14
N TYR A 165 12.67 -1.43 -12.30
CA TYR A 165 12.69 -2.86 -12.66
C TYR A 165 12.08 -3.08 -14.04
N ILE A 166 12.75 -3.90 -14.84
CA ILE A 166 12.30 -4.26 -16.20
C ILE A 166 11.53 -5.59 -16.23
N ASP A 167 11.45 -6.29 -15.11
CA ASP A 167 10.81 -7.60 -14.95
C ASP A 167 10.15 -7.73 -13.56
N THR A 168 9.10 -8.53 -13.47
CA THR A 168 8.32 -8.75 -12.24
C THR A 168 8.90 -9.85 -11.36
N GLY A 169 8.27 -10.10 -10.21
CA GLY A 169 8.57 -11.22 -9.31
C GLY A 169 9.44 -10.83 -8.10
N PHE A 170 9.88 -11.86 -7.37
CA PHE A 170 10.71 -11.69 -6.17
C PHE A 170 12.12 -11.24 -6.54
N LYS A 171 12.53 -10.12 -5.95
CA LYS A 171 13.88 -9.56 -6.06
C LYS A 171 14.61 -9.78 -4.75
N LYS A 172 15.71 -10.53 -4.80
CA LYS A 172 16.58 -10.74 -3.66
C LYS A 172 17.55 -9.57 -3.55
N TRP A 173 17.22 -8.63 -2.70
CA TRP A 173 18.12 -7.51 -2.42
C TRP A 173 19.28 -7.98 -1.56
N THR A 174 20.45 -7.43 -1.85
CA THR A 174 21.66 -7.64 -1.05
C THR A 174 22.17 -6.29 -0.59
N ILE A 175 22.14 -6.05 0.72
CA ILE A 175 22.63 -4.81 1.32
C ILE A 175 23.96 -5.10 1.97
N LYS A 176 24.97 -4.30 1.65
CA LYS A 176 26.34 -4.42 2.13
C LYS A 176 26.79 -3.10 2.74
N VAL A 177 27.37 -3.17 3.93
CA VAL A 177 27.94 -2.03 4.65
C VAL A 177 29.41 -2.31 4.94
N THR A 178 30.27 -1.38 4.58
CA THR A 178 31.68 -1.36 4.98
C THR A 178 31.83 -0.40 6.15
N LEU A 179 32.54 -0.83 7.20
CA LEU A 179 32.80 -0.02 8.39
C LEU A 179 34.19 0.63 8.31
N ASN A 180 34.48 1.55 9.24
CA ASN A 180 35.75 2.27 9.32
C ASN A 180 36.98 1.38 9.62
N ASP A 181 36.76 0.17 10.13
CA ASP A 181 37.80 -0.84 10.35
C ASP A 181 37.95 -1.84 9.18
N ASN A 182 37.32 -1.54 8.03
CA ASN A 182 37.24 -2.39 6.84
C ASN A 182 36.44 -3.69 7.02
N SER A 183 35.76 -3.89 8.16
CA SER A 183 34.83 -5.01 8.28
C SER A 183 33.61 -4.79 7.38
N ILE A 184 33.15 -5.89 6.77
CA ILE A 184 32.01 -5.91 5.84
C ILE A 184 30.87 -6.68 6.49
N LEU A 185 29.71 -6.03 6.58
CA LEU A 185 28.46 -6.62 7.05
C LEU A 185 27.47 -6.71 5.88
N GLN A 186 26.73 -7.81 5.82
CA GLN A 186 25.85 -8.07 4.69
C GLN A 186 24.55 -8.74 5.15
N CYS A 187 23.42 -8.30 4.60
CA CYS A 187 22.11 -8.90 4.84
C CYS A 187 21.30 -8.99 3.54
N TYR A 188 20.23 -9.79 3.59
CA TYR A 188 19.34 -10.03 2.46
C TYR A 188 17.90 -9.73 2.84
N ASN A 189 17.17 -9.10 1.92
CA ASN A 189 15.73 -8.91 2.04
C ASN A 189 15.04 -9.31 0.72
N GLU A 190 13.74 -9.55 0.82
CA GLU A 190 12.90 -9.72 -0.37
C GLU A 190 12.22 -8.40 -0.71
N TYR A 191 12.15 -8.12 -2.00
CA TYR A 191 11.38 -7.02 -2.54
C TYR A 191 10.54 -7.55 -3.71
N ASN A 192 9.23 -7.41 -3.63
CA ASN A 192 8.34 -7.96 -4.64
C ASN A 192 8.00 -6.90 -5.69
N VAL A 193 8.23 -7.22 -6.96
CA VAL A 193 7.92 -6.34 -8.10
C VAL A 193 6.67 -6.88 -8.78
N LEU A 194 5.52 -6.26 -8.55
CA LEU A 194 4.27 -6.69 -9.17
C LEU A 194 4.11 -6.18 -10.61
N ARG A 195 4.73 -5.04 -10.94
CA ARG A 195 4.70 -4.42 -12.27
C ARG A 195 6.08 -3.85 -12.61
N THR A 196 6.43 -3.85 -13.89
CA THR A 196 7.65 -3.22 -14.41
C THR A 196 7.52 -1.69 -14.45
N ALA A 197 8.64 -0.98 -14.43
CA ALA A 197 8.67 0.47 -14.56
C ALA A 197 8.02 0.88 -15.89
N ASN A 198 6.90 1.60 -15.83
CA ASN A 198 6.25 2.14 -17.02
C ASN A 198 6.64 3.60 -17.23
N VAL A 199 7.04 3.92 -18.46
CA VAL A 199 7.28 5.30 -18.92
C VAL A 199 6.07 5.69 -19.80
N SER A 200 5.23 6.63 -19.34
CA SER A 200 4.13 7.36 -20.04
C SER A 200 2.63 6.92 -19.93
N SER A 201 1.82 7.91 -19.46
CA SER A 201 0.35 8.19 -19.48
C SER A 201 -0.66 7.03 -19.58
N LYS A 202 -1.28 6.70 -18.44
CA LYS A 202 -2.54 5.94 -18.29
C LYS A 202 -3.68 6.93 -17.96
N PHE A 203 -4.91 6.48 -17.65
CA PHE A 203 -5.89 7.39 -17.04
C PHE A 203 -5.26 8.05 -15.82
N GLN A 204 -5.19 9.38 -15.82
CA GLN A 204 -4.62 10.16 -14.73
C GLN A 204 -5.66 11.12 -14.19
N SER A 205 -5.80 11.18 -12.87
CA SER A 205 -6.75 12.06 -12.18
C SER A 205 -6.66 13.53 -12.63
N SER A 206 -5.47 14.02 -12.93
CA SER A 206 -5.21 15.38 -13.42
C SER A 206 -5.70 15.65 -14.86
N GLN A 207 -6.10 14.63 -15.61
CA GLN A 207 -6.56 14.73 -17.00
C GLN A 207 -8.08 14.73 -17.14
N SER A 208 -8.83 14.57 -16.04
CA SER A 208 -10.29 14.55 -16.07
C SER A 208 -10.86 15.93 -16.38
N THR A 209 -11.82 16.00 -17.30
CA THR A 209 -12.49 17.24 -17.71
C THR A 209 -14.00 17.13 -17.60
N ILE A 210 -14.68 18.23 -17.29
CA ILE A 210 -16.15 18.28 -17.30
C ILE A 210 -16.58 18.81 -18.67
N PRO A 211 -17.28 18.03 -19.51
CA PRO A 211 -17.80 18.53 -20.78
C PRO A 211 -18.90 19.56 -20.52
N SER A 212 -19.23 20.39 -21.52
CA SER A 212 -20.30 21.41 -21.40
C SER A 212 -21.66 20.81 -21.02
N TRP A 213 -21.92 19.57 -21.42
CA TRP A 213 -23.11 18.80 -21.09
C TRP A 213 -22.98 17.99 -19.79
N GLY A 214 -21.87 18.11 -19.06
CA GLY A 214 -21.53 17.27 -17.92
C GLY A 214 -22.28 17.59 -16.63
N PHE A 215 -22.93 18.75 -16.54
CA PHE A 215 -23.75 19.10 -15.38
C PHE A 215 -25.20 18.61 -15.57
N ILE A 216 -25.61 17.67 -14.72
CA ILE A 216 -26.99 17.20 -14.62
C ILE A 216 -27.67 17.97 -13.49
N ASN A 217 -28.59 18.85 -13.85
CA ASN A 217 -29.37 19.60 -12.87
C ASN A 217 -30.39 18.68 -12.19
N SER A 218 -30.63 18.91 -10.90
CA SER A 218 -31.69 18.21 -10.19
C SER A 218 -33.06 18.61 -10.75
N VAL A 219 -34.00 17.66 -10.69
CA VAL A 219 -35.42 18.01 -10.90
C VAL A 219 -35.88 18.81 -9.67
N SER A 220 -36.71 19.84 -9.89
CA SER A 220 -37.22 20.69 -8.79
C SER A 220 -37.77 19.85 -7.64
N GLY A 221 -37.28 20.09 -6.42
CA GLY A 221 -37.68 19.34 -5.21
C GLY A 221 -37.01 17.98 -5.02
N THR A 222 -36.03 17.62 -5.86
CA THR A 222 -35.28 16.36 -5.77
C THR A 222 -33.78 16.61 -5.58
N ARG A 223 -33.05 15.56 -5.17
CA ARG A 223 -31.60 15.61 -4.87
C ARG A 223 -30.76 14.76 -5.83
N ASN A 224 -31.17 14.65 -7.09
CA ASN A 224 -30.51 13.80 -8.09
C ASN A 224 -29.59 14.54 -9.06
N ALA A 225 -29.00 15.65 -8.64
CA ALA A 225 -27.99 16.31 -9.46
C ALA A 225 -26.74 15.43 -9.56
N ALA A 226 -26.02 15.52 -10.67
CA ALA A 226 -24.78 14.79 -10.89
C ALA A 226 -23.83 15.59 -11.80
N THR A 227 -22.54 15.32 -11.66
CA THR A 227 -21.48 15.84 -12.52
C THR A 227 -20.83 14.68 -13.26
N VAL A 228 -20.61 14.86 -14.56
CA VAL A 228 -19.90 13.91 -15.42
C VAL A 228 -18.48 14.39 -15.65
N LEU A 229 -17.51 13.53 -15.35
CA LEU A 229 -16.10 13.77 -15.61
C LEU A 229 -15.62 12.80 -16.69
N ILE A 230 -14.88 13.29 -17.67
CA ILE A 230 -14.32 12.49 -18.77
C ILE A 230 -12.81 12.47 -18.69
N ASN A 231 -12.25 11.26 -18.71
CA ASN A 231 -10.83 11.01 -18.96
C ASN A 231 -10.70 10.30 -20.30
N TYR A 232 -10.17 11.00 -21.31
CA TYR A 232 -9.98 10.41 -22.63
C TYR A 232 -8.84 9.41 -22.60
N SER A 233 -8.99 8.32 -23.36
CA SER A 233 -7.91 7.35 -23.50
C SER A 233 -6.64 8.02 -24.04
N LYS A 234 -5.46 7.53 -23.64
CA LYS A 234 -4.18 7.82 -24.29
C LYS A 234 -4.24 7.66 -25.81
N ASN A 235 -4.99 6.66 -26.28
CA ASN A 235 -5.16 6.38 -27.71
C ASN A 235 -6.17 7.32 -28.39
N ASN A 236 -6.72 8.31 -27.68
CA ASN A 236 -7.70 9.27 -28.17
C ASN A 236 -7.20 10.72 -28.03
N PRO A 237 -6.34 11.20 -28.95
CA PRO A 237 -5.75 12.53 -28.87
C PRO A 237 -6.72 13.66 -29.26
N THR A 238 -7.93 13.36 -29.72
CA THR A 238 -8.82 14.37 -30.32
C THR A 238 -9.79 15.00 -29.34
N GLY A 239 -9.87 14.51 -28.10
CA GLY A 239 -10.80 15.04 -27.08
C GLY A 239 -12.28 14.88 -27.43
N THR A 240 -12.64 13.93 -28.29
CA THR A 240 -14.03 13.60 -28.62
C THR A 240 -14.38 12.23 -28.07
N LEU A 241 -15.54 12.10 -27.43
CA LEU A 241 -15.94 10.88 -26.73
C LEU A 241 -16.12 9.71 -27.71
N ARG A 242 -15.41 8.61 -27.45
CA ARG A 242 -15.40 7.35 -28.20
C ARG A 242 -15.33 6.19 -27.23
N LYS A 243 -15.95 5.06 -27.58
CA LYS A 243 -15.89 3.81 -26.80
C LYS A 243 -16.06 4.03 -25.28
N PRO A 244 -17.22 4.53 -24.82
CA PRO A 244 -17.37 4.97 -23.44
C PRO A 244 -17.38 3.82 -22.43
N LEU A 245 -16.63 3.98 -21.34
CA LEU A 245 -16.79 3.26 -20.08
C LEU A 245 -17.43 4.20 -19.06
N ILE A 246 -18.74 4.04 -18.84
CA ILE A 246 -19.49 4.83 -17.87
C ILE A 246 -19.35 4.17 -16.50
N VAL A 247 -18.74 4.87 -15.54
CA VAL A 247 -18.58 4.43 -14.15
C VAL A 247 -19.50 5.26 -13.27
N VAL A 248 -20.40 4.60 -12.57
CA VAL A 248 -21.36 5.21 -11.65
C VAL A 248 -20.87 4.98 -10.23
N GLU A 249 -20.65 6.06 -9.49
CA GLU A 249 -20.19 5.99 -8.12
C GLU A 249 -21.19 5.33 -7.15
N GLY A 250 -20.73 5.11 -5.92
CA GLY A 250 -21.48 4.44 -4.87
C GLY A 250 -22.28 5.36 -3.96
N TYR A 251 -22.59 4.83 -2.78
CA TYR A 251 -23.16 5.61 -1.69
C TYR A 251 -22.08 6.51 -1.10
N ASP A 252 -22.30 7.82 -1.14
CA ASP A 252 -21.39 8.84 -0.64
C ASP A 252 -22.14 9.76 0.34
N VAL A 253 -21.62 9.90 1.57
CA VAL A 253 -22.22 10.75 2.61
C VAL A 253 -21.41 12.00 2.91
N SER A 254 -20.37 12.29 2.14
CA SER A 254 -19.51 13.45 2.39
C SER A 254 -20.27 14.77 2.40
N PHE A 255 -21.32 14.88 1.60
CA PHE A 255 -22.21 16.04 1.57
C PHE A 255 -23.13 16.14 2.81
N ILE A 256 -23.69 15.02 3.28
CA ILE A 256 -24.71 15.01 4.35
C ILE A 256 -24.17 14.71 5.75
N ALA A 257 -22.99 14.08 5.84
CA ALA A 257 -22.33 13.64 7.08
C ALA A 257 -20.80 13.80 6.99
N PRO A 258 -20.28 15.03 6.78
CA PRO A 258 -18.85 15.29 6.58
C PRO A 258 -17.96 14.92 7.79
N SER A 259 -18.53 14.78 8.99
CA SER A 259 -17.80 14.31 10.17
C SER A 259 -17.49 12.81 10.14
N LEU A 260 -18.23 12.04 9.36
CA LEU A 260 -18.02 10.59 9.17
C LEU A 260 -17.24 10.30 7.90
N GLN A 261 -17.46 11.08 6.85
CA GLN A 261 -16.74 10.98 5.59
C GLN A 261 -16.30 12.39 5.15
N PRO A 262 -15.07 12.82 5.46
CA PRO A 262 -14.64 14.20 5.22
C PRO A 262 -14.41 14.56 3.76
N PHE A 263 -14.34 13.57 2.85
CA PHE A 263 -14.02 13.77 1.44
C PHE A 263 -15.01 13.04 0.53
N ASN A 264 -15.39 13.67 -0.58
CA ASN A 264 -16.20 13.05 -1.63
C ASN A 264 -15.38 11.96 -2.35
N TYR A 265 -15.99 10.81 -2.58
CA TYR A 265 -15.44 9.82 -3.49
C TYR A 265 -15.52 10.37 -4.91
N SER A 266 -14.40 10.35 -5.63
CA SER A 266 -14.29 11.04 -6.91
C SER A 266 -13.70 10.14 -7.98
N VAL A 267 -13.63 10.65 -9.21
CA VAL A 267 -12.89 10.01 -10.30
C VAL A 267 -11.42 9.73 -9.92
N VAL A 268 -10.85 10.53 -9.02
CA VAL A 268 -9.48 10.35 -8.52
C VAL A 268 -9.38 9.07 -7.69
N ASP A 269 -10.33 8.83 -6.81
CA ASP A 269 -10.37 7.64 -5.95
C ASP A 269 -10.60 6.38 -6.78
N PHE A 270 -11.47 6.46 -7.80
CA PHE A 270 -11.65 5.36 -8.75
C PHE A 270 -10.37 5.05 -9.54
N ILE A 271 -9.74 6.06 -10.14
CA ILE A 271 -8.48 5.89 -10.90
C ILE A 271 -7.40 5.31 -9.98
N ASN A 272 -7.21 5.87 -8.79
CA ASN A 272 -6.25 5.35 -7.81
C ASN A 272 -6.57 3.90 -7.42
N GLY A 273 -7.85 3.53 -7.31
CA GLY A 273 -8.30 2.17 -7.02
C GLY A 273 -7.99 1.17 -8.14
N ILE A 274 -8.18 1.55 -9.41
CA ILE A 274 -7.83 0.68 -10.56
C ILE A 274 -6.33 0.72 -10.91
N GLU A 275 -5.62 1.73 -10.41
CA GLU A 275 -4.16 1.78 -10.35
C GLU A 275 -3.59 1.06 -9.11
N GLU A 276 -4.46 0.61 -8.19
CA GLU A 276 -4.02 0.18 -6.87
C GLU A 276 -3.02 -0.97 -6.94
N SER A 277 -2.01 -0.80 -6.11
CA SER A 277 -0.82 -1.61 -5.97
C SER A 277 -1.00 -3.11 -5.94
N LYS A 278 -2.07 -3.57 -5.32
CA LYS A 278 -2.15 -4.94 -4.81
C LYS A 278 -2.55 -5.95 -5.88
N LEU A 279 -2.92 -5.49 -7.09
CA LEU A 279 -3.32 -6.36 -8.19
C LEU A 279 -2.09 -6.75 -9.03
N GLN A 280 -1.88 -8.05 -9.25
CA GLN A 280 -0.92 -8.56 -10.26
C GLN A 280 -1.32 -8.17 -11.70
N TYR A 281 -2.50 -7.60 -11.86
CA TYR A 281 -3.10 -7.23 -13.11
C TYR A 281 -3.26 -5.70 -13.18
N ASP A 282 -2.63 -5.10 -14.18
CA ASP A 282 -2.66 -3.66 -14.42
C ASP A 282 -3.97 -3.24 -15.08
N PHE A 283 -5.03 -3.10 -14.28
CA PHE A 283 -6.35 -2.87 -14.82
C PHE A 283 -6.47 -1.53 -15.55
N ASN A 284 -5.84 -0.47 -15.03
CA ASN A 284 -5.80 0.83 -15.71
C ASN A 284 -5.17 0.71 -17.12
N ASN A 285 -3.99 0.11 -17.27
CA ASN A 285 -3.36 -0.08 -18.59
C ASN A 285 -4.22 -0.92 -19.54
N GLN A 286 -4.93 -1.91 -19.01
CA GLN A 286 -5.78 -2.78 -19.82
C GLN A 286 -7.03 -2.04 -20.31
N LEU A 287 -7.58 -1.12 -19.51
CA LEU A 287 -8.69 -0.27 -19.90
C LEU A 287 -8.28 0.85 -20.85
N ASP A 288 -7.17 1.53 -20.56
CA ASP A 288 -6.70 2.69 -21.32
C ASP A 288 -5.79 2.29 -22.50
N ASP A 289 -4.52 1.95 -22.26
CA ASP A 289 -3.54 1.72 -23.34
C ASP A 289 -3.90 0.56 -24.28
N ILE A 290 -4.46 -0.53 -23.74
CA ILE A 290 -4.77 -1.73 -24.52
C ILE A 290 -6.17 -1.66 -25.12
N ALA A 291 -7.20 -1.43 -24.30
CA ALA A 291 -8.58 -1.45 -24.78
C ALA A 291 -9.07 -0.09 -25.31
N GLY A 292 -8.47 1.03 -24.92
CA GLY A 292 -8.80 2.36 -25.43
C GLY A 292 -10.19 2.87 -25.00
N TYR A 293 -10.63 2.61 -23.77
CA TYR A 293 -11.88 3.19 -23.29
C TYR A 293 -11.71 4.68 -22.96
N ASP A 294 -12.70 5.51 -23.27
CA ASP A 294 -12.82 6.81 -22.62
C ASP A 294 -13.63 6.64 -21.33
N LEU A 295 -13.05 7.00 -20.20
CA LEU A 295 -13.69 6.92 -18.89
C LEU A 295 -14.70 8.07 -18.76
N VAL A 296 -15.94 7.74 -18.42
CA VAL A 296 -17.02 8.67 -18.10
C VAL A 296 -17.46 8.39 -16.67
N PHE A 297 -16.97 9.18 -15.71
CA PHE A 297 -17.30 9.03 -14.30
C PHE A 297 -18.52 9.87 -13.93
N VAL A 298 -19.48 9.28 -13.23
CA VAL A 298 -20.70 9.93 -12.74
C VAL A 298 -20.57 10.13 -11.23
N ASP A 299 -20.50 11.39 -10.83
CA ASP A 299 -20.37 11.88 -9.45
C ASP A 299 -21.70 12.53 -9.04
N PHE A 300 -22.43 11.93 -8.11
CA PHE A 300 -23.70 12.43 -7.60
C PHE A 300 -23.45 13.60 -6.64
N ALA A 301 -24.26 14.66 -6.76
CA ALA A 301 -24.21 15.74 -5.79
C ALA A 301 -24.69 15.30 -4.39
N ASP A 302 -25.53 14.28 -4.32
CA ASP A 302 -25.96 13.62 -3.08
C ASP A 302 -26.02 12.10 -3.31
N GLY A 303 -24.89 11.43 -3.05
CA GLY A 303 -24.76 9.97 -3.13
C GLY A 303 -25.65 9.20 -2.15
N ALA A 304 -26.29 9.88 -1.20
CA ALA A 304 -27.24 9.31 -0.25
C ALA A 304 -28.72 9.61 -0.58
N ALA A 305 -28.99 10.25 -1.72
CA ALA A 305 -30.34 10.43 -2.22
C ALA A 305 -31.02 9.10 -2.58
N ASP A 306 -32.34 9.14 -2.84
CA ASP A 306 -33.11 7.97 -3.22
C ASP A 306 -32.53 7.30 -4.48
N ILE A 307 -32.35 5.97 -4.42
CA ILE A 307 -31.72 5.17 -5.49
C ILE A 307 -32.42 5.36 -6.83
N VAL A 308 -33.75 5.50 -6.86
CA VAL A 308 -34.54 5.71 -8.09
C VAL A 308 -34.30 7.10 -8.65
N LEU A 309 -34.17 8.11 -7.79
CA LEU A 309 -33.85 9.47 -8.21
C LEU A 309 -32.43 9.54 -8.82
N ASN A 310 -31.44 8.95 -8.14
CA ASN A 310 -30.07 8.84 -8.66
C ASN A 310 -30.01 7.98 -9.94
N ALA A 311 -30.84 6.94 -10.07
CA ALA A 311 -30.97 6.20 -11.32
C ALA A 311 -31.49 7.08 -12.47
N GLY A 312 -32.40 8.02 -12.20
CA GLY A 312 -32.85 9.02 -13.18
C GLY A 312 -31.70 9.89 -13.72
N ALA A 313 -30.76 10.29 -12.85
CA ALA A 313 -29.55 10.99 -13.28
C ALA A 313 -28.67 10.12 -14.19
N VAL A 314 -28.50 8.84 -13.86
CA VAL A 314 -27.76 7.88 -14.70
C VAL A 314 -28.41 7.70 -16.08
N GLN A 315 -29.75 7.67 -16.17
CA GLN A 315 -30.45 7.62 -17.45
C GLN A 315 -30.11 8.84 -18.33
N GLU A 316 -30.13 10.03 -17.73
CA GLU A 316 -29.78 11.26 -18.45
C GLU A 316 -28.31 11.26 -18.89
N VAL A 317 -27.38 10.78 -18.06
CA VAL A 317 -25.98 10.62 -18.46
C VAL A 317 -25.85 9.71 -19.68
N ILE A 318 -26.52 8.55 -19.70
CA ILE A 318 -26.47 7.63 -20.85
C ILE A 318 -26.99 8.32 -22.11
N ASN A 319 -28.10 9.07 -22.01
CA ASN A 319 -28.63 9.84 -23.14
C ASN A 319 -27.63 10.87 -23.66
N ARG A 320 -26.98 11.64 -22.77
CA ARG A 320 -25.98 12.64 -23.16
C ARG A 320 -24.71 12.02 -23.73
N VAL A 321 -24.25 10.91 -23.18
CA VAL A 321 -23.13 10.12 -23.74
C VAL A 321 -23.47 9.66 -25.15
N ASN A 322 -24.68 9.12 -25.37
CA ASN A 322 -25.10 8.72 -26.70
C ASN A 322 -25.22 9.92 -27.65
N ALA A 323 -25.77 11.05 -27.21
CA ALA A 323 -25.85 12.24 -28.05
C ALA A 323 -24.48 12.80 -28.47
N ASN A 324 -23.44 12.62 -27.64
CA ASN A 324 -22.13 13.26 -27.85
C ASN A 324 -21.01 12.32 -28.33
N LYS A 325 -21.16 10.99 -28.20
CA LYS A 325 -20.13 10.06 -28.69
C LYS A 325 -20.10 10.00 -30.21
N VAL A 326 -18.91 9.89 -30.78
CA VAL A 326 -18.69 9.82 -32.23
C VAL A 326 -18.19 8.42 -32.63
N ASN A 327 -18.05 8.18 -33.94
CA ASN A 327 -17.42 6.95 -34.42
C ASN A 327 -15.97 6.84 -33.91
N ASP A 328 -15.65 5.66 -33.40
CA ASP A 328 -14.28 5.28 -33.07
C ASP A 328 -13.55 4.94 -34.37
N ASN A 329 -12.51 5.71 -34.69
CA ASN A 329 -11.70 5.60 -35.90
C ASN A 329 -10.39 4.85 -35.68
N ARG A 330 -10.17 4.27 -34.49
CA ARG A 330 -8.98 3.45 -34.20
C ARG A 330 -9.01 2.08 -34.89
N PRO A 331 -10.17 1.41 -35.04
CA PRO A 331 -10.29 0.23 -35.91
C PRO A 331 -10.20 0.61 -37.40
N THR A 332 -9.89 -0.37 -38.25
CA THR A 332 -9.77 -0.18 -39.72
C THR A 332 -11.04 0.37 -40.38
N THR A 333 -12.21 0.02 -39.85
CA THR A 333 -13.50 0.58 -40.24
C THR A 333 -14.07 1.38 -39.06
N PRO A 334 -14.32 2.70 -39.23
CA PRO A 334 -14.91 3.50 -38.16
C PRO A 334 -16.23 2.93 -37.67
N ILE A 335 -16.38 2.82 -36.35
CA ILE A 335 -17.56 2.18 -35.74
C ILE A 335 -18.06 2.97 -34.53
N ARG A 336 -19.38 3.11 -34.43
CA ARG A 336 -20.02 3.68 -33.24
C ARG A 336 -20.03 2.64 -32.12
N GLN A 337 -19.16 2.82 -31.15
CA GLN A 337 -19.00 1.87 -30.04
C GLN A 337 -20.18 1.96 -29.05
N GLN A 338 -20.69 0.80 -28.65
CA GLN A 338 -21.68 0.69 -27.58
C GLN A 338 -21.04 0.97 -26.22
N ASN A 339 -21.81 1.52 -25.28
CA ASN A 339 -21.36 1.83 -23.93
C ASN A 339 -21.07 0.55 -23.13
N VAL A 340 -20.07 0.61 -22.26
CA VAL A 340 -19.98 -0.25 -21.06
C VAL A 340 -20.45 0.59 -19.88
N VAL A 341 -21.32 0.05 -19.04
CA VAL A 341 -21.73 0.70 -17.80
C VAL A 341 -21.25 -0.14 -16.62
N MET A 342 -20.48 0.46 -15.73
CA MET A 342 -20.02 -0.13 -14.47
C MET A 342 -20.63 0.66 -13.32
N GLY A 343 -21.30 -0.01 -12.40
CA GLY A 343 -21.76 0.62 -11.16
C GLY A 343 -20.99 0.08 -9.95
N LEU A 344 -20.48 0.99 -9.13
CA LEU A 344 -19.76 0.68 -7.90
C LEU A 344 -20.74 0.69 -6.73
N SER A 345 -20.79 -0.37 -5.93
CA SER A 345 -21.68 -0.44 -4.76
C SER A 345 -23.13 -0.07 -5.12
N MET A 346 -23.73 0.93 -4.46
CA MET A 346 -25.05 1.47 -4.78
C MET A 346 -25.20 1.88 -6.25
N GLY A 347 -24.16 2.39 -6.91
CA GLY A 347 -24.16 2.78 -8.31
C GLY A 347 -24.56 1.64 -9.26
N GLY A 348 -24.31 0.39 -8.89
CA GLY A 348 -24.78 -0.77 -9.66
C GLY A 348 -26.30 -0.97 -9.57
N LEU A 349 -26.93 -0.57 -8.48
CA LEU A 349 -28.40 -0.51 -8.37
C LEU A 349 -28.95 0.58 -9.27
N CYS A 350 -28.37 1.78 -9.20
CA CYS A 350 -28.75 2.91 -10.04
C CYS A 350 -28.61 2.59 -11.54
N ALA A 351 -27.45 2.05 -11.95
CA ALA A 351 -27.19 1.64 -13.33
C ALA A 351 -28.15 0.54 -13.81
N ARG A 352 -28.37 -0.51 -12.99
CA ARG A 352 -29.31 -1.59 -13.33
C ARG A 352 -30.73 -1.06 -13.47
N TYR A 353 -31.18 -0.21 -12.54
CA TYR A 353 -32.50 0.41 -12.59
C TYR A 353 -32.66 1.30 -13.82
N ALA A 354 -31.68 2.19 -14.08
CA ALA A 354 -31.67 3.10 -15.22
C ALA A 354 -31.83 2.36 -16.54
N LEU A 355 -30.99 1.34 -16.79
CA LEU A 355 -31.03 0.54 -18.01
C LEU A 355 -32.35 -0.25 -18.14
N ALA A 356 -32.84 -0.86 -17.06
CA ALA A 356 -34.12 -1.56 -17.07
C ALA A 356 -35.29 -0.60 -17.36
N ASN A 357 -35.29 0.58 -16.77
CA ASN A 357 -36.31 1.60 -16.99
C ASN A 357 -36.27 2.14 -18.43
N MET A 358 -35.06 2.38 -18.99
CA MET A 358 -34.91 2.79 -20.39
C MET A 358 -35.47 1.74 -21.36
N THR A 359 -35.10 0.47 -21.16
CA THR A 359 -35.55 -0.63 -22.04
C THR A 359 -37.05 -0.95 -21.93
N LYS A 360 -37.68 -0.71 -20.78
CA LYS A 360 -39.11 -1.00 -20.58
C LYS A 360 -40.01 0.19 -20.91
N ASN A 361 -39.62 1.38 -20.49
CA ASN A 361 -40.49 2.56 -20.49
C ASN A 361 -40.06 3.65 -21.48
N PHE A 362 -38.84 3.59 -22.03
CA PHE A 362 -38.30 4.58 -22.97
C PHE A 362 -37.71 3.90 -24.23
N THR A 363 -38.47 3.00 -24.85
CA THR A 363 -38.02 2.15 -25.97
C THR A 363 -37.58 2.93 -27.23
N ALA A 364 -38.05 4.16 -27.39
CA ALA A 364 -37.64 5.04 -28.49
C ALA A 364 -36.19 5.57 -28.35
N THR A 365 -35.61 5.50 -27.14
CA THR A 365 -34.24 5.95 -26.86
C THR A 365 -33.40 4.75 -26.43
N PRO A 366 -32.73 4.06 -27.37
CA PRO A 366 -31.94 2.88 -27.04
C PRO A 366 -30.80 3.25 -26.08
N THR A 367 -30.51 2.37 -25.14
CA THR A 367 -29.41 2.58 -24.17
C THR A 367 -28.04 2.65 -24.85
N GLU A 368 -27.92 2.05 -26.05
CA GLU A 368 -26.67 1.77 -26.74
C GLU A 368 -25.61 1.10 -25.84
N THR A 369 -26.05 0.33 -24.84
CA THR A 369 -25.18 -0.34 -23.86
C THR A 369 -25.10 -1.83 -24.16
N ARG A 370 -23.89 -2.38 -24.24
CA ARG A 370 -23.67 -3.81 -24.51
C ARG A 370 -23.36 -4.63 -23.27
N LEU A 371 -22.87 -3.98 -22.20
CA LEU A 371 -22.40 -4.64 -20.99
C LEU A 371 -22.72 -3.78 -19.77
N LEU A 372 -23.36 -4.39 -18.77
CA LEU A 372 -23.50 -3.88 -17.41
C LEU A 372 -22.57 -4.67 -16.49
N ILE A 373 -21.70 -3.97 -15.77
CA ILE A 373 -20.84 -4.51 -14.71
C ILE A 373 -21.34 -3.94 -13.38
N THR A 374 -21.52 -4.79 -12.38
CA THR A 374 -21.87 -4.35 -11.03
C THR A 374 -20.78 -4.82 -10.08
N HIS A 375 -20.04 -3.90 -9.49
CA HIS A 375 -18.92 -4.19 -8.61
C HIS A 375 -19.34 -3.97 -7.16
N ASP A 376 -19.34 -5.05 -6.38
CA ASP A 376 -19.78 -5.07 -4.97
C ASP A 376 -21.15 -4.43 -4.71
N SER A 377 -22.08 -4.58 -5.67
CA SER A 377 -23.38 -3.92 -5.61
C SER A 377 -24.40 -4.69 -4.76
N PRO A 378 -25.04 -4.07 -3.75
CA PRO A 378 -25.94 -4.75 -2.84
C PRO A 378 -27.34 -4.92 -3.46
N HIS A 379 -27.47 -5.79 -4.47
CA HIS A 379 -28.73 -6.05 -5.20
C HIS A 379 -29.91 -6.49 -4.34
N LYS A 380 -29.64 -6.95 -3.11
CA LYS A 380 -30.62 -7.34 -2.09
C LYS A 380 -30.46 -6.56 -0.77
N GLY A 381 -29.76 -5.43 -0.80
CA GLY A 381 -29.35 -4.70 0.40
C GLY A 381 -28.08 -5.26 1.06
N ALA A 382 -27.66 -4.63 2.15
CA ALA A 382 -26.48 -5.00 2.94
C ALA A 382 -26.87 -5.28 4.40
N ASN A 383 -26.23 -6.29 5.01
CA ASN A 383 -26.43 -6.65 6.41
C ASN A 383 -25.13 -6.51 7.19
N ILE A 384 -25.13 -5.74 8.28
CA ILE A 384 -23.97 -5.58 9.17
C ILE A 384 -24.22 -6.40 10.45
N PRO A 385 -23.50 -7.52 10.68
CA PRO A 385 -23.74 -8.42 11.81
C PRO A 385 -23.65 -7.71 13.15
N LEU A 386 -24.58 -8.03 14.06
CA LEU A 386 -24.62 -7.39 15.38
C LEU A 386 -23.36 -7.70 16.22
N GLY A 387 -22.82 -8.91 16.12
CA GLY A 387 -21.59 -9.31 16.83
C GLY A 387 -20.35 -8.51 16.44
N LEU A 388 -20.20 -8.14 15.15
CA LEU A 388 -19.11 -7.29 14.68
C LEU A 388 -19.19 -5.89 15.31
N LYS A 389 -20.42 -5.35 15.44
CA LYS A 389 -20.65 -4.07 16.13
C LYS A 389 -20.24 -4.11 17.60
N TYR A 390 -20.40 -5.26 18.28
CA TYR A 390 -19.96 -5.45 19.67
C TYR A 390 -18.45 -5.73 19.78
N MET A 391 -17.86 -6.46 18.83
CA MET A 391 -16.43 -6.78 18.82
C MET A 391 -15.56 -5.53 18.65
N ILE A 392 -15.94 -4.62 17.73
CA ILE A 392 -15.26 -3.33 17.55
C ILE A 392 -15.26 -2.51 18.86
N ARG A 393 -16.30 -2.67 19.71
CA ARG A 393 -16.36 -2.04 21.04
C ARG A 393 -15.49 -2.73 22.09
N MET A 394 -15.11 -4.01 21.93
CA MET A 394 -14.40 -4.79 22.95
C MET A 394 -12.87 -4.88 22.77
N LEU A 395 -12.33 -4.84 21.54
CA LEU A 395 -10.92 -5.17 21.22
C LEU A 395 -9.86 -4.11 21.64
N GLY A 396 -10.17 -3.19 22.54
CA GLY A 396 -9.34 -2.03 22.91
C GLY A 396 -8.01 -2.28 23.66
N GLY A 397 -7.25 -3.36 23.38
CA GLY A 397 -5.81 -3.45 23.74
C GLY A 397 -5.32 -4.75 24.40
N VAL A 398 -4.41 -5.49 23.75
CA VAL A 398 -3.68 -6.65 24.32
C VAL A 398 -2.20 -6.29 24.54
N GLN A 399 -1.63 -6.68 25.70
CA GLN A 399 -0.26 -6.35 26.14
C GLN A 399 0.66 -7.58 26.25
N LEU A 400 1.91 -7.46 25.77
CA LEU A 400 3.00 -8.44 25.87
C LEU A 400 4.27 -7.73 26.36
N PHE A 401 4.89 -8.24 27.44
CA PHE A 401 6.15 -7.69 28.01
C PHE A 401 6.10 -6.18 28.33
N GLY A 402 4.95 -5.67 28.76
CA GLY A 402 4.75 -4.24 29.05
C GLY A 402 4.45 -3.37 27.82
N PHE A 403 4.49 -3.93 26.61
CA PHE A 403 4.15 -3.25 25.35
C PHE A 403 2.81 -3.76 24.82
N ASN A 404 1.97 -2.88 24.27
CA ASN A 404 0.83 -3.32 23.49
C ASN A 404 1.31 -3.95 22.18
N VAL A 405 0.52 -4.86 21.59
CA VAL A 405 0.84 -5.45 20.28
C VAL A 405 1.06 -4.36 19.22
N TYR A 406 0.30 -3.27 19.28
CA TYR A 406 0.42 -2.10 18.40
C TYR A 406 1.70 -1.26 18.65
N ASP A 407 2.31 -1.34 19.84
CA ASP A 407 3.57 -0.64 20.12
C ASP A 407 4.75 -1.30 19.38
N ILE A 408 4.64 -2.61 19.13
CA ILE A 408 5.63 -3.42 18.40
C ILE A 408 5.33 -3.38 16.90
N TYR A 409 4.06 -3.61 16.53
CA TYR A 409 3.56 -3.67 15.15
C TYR A 409 2.52 -2.57 14.91
N PRO A 410 2.96 -1.32 14.66
CA PRO A 410 2.06 -0.17 14.53
C PRO A 410 1.07 -0.32 13.36
N ASP A 411 1.44 -1.09 12.34
CA ASP A 411 0.63 -1.33 11.15
C ASP A 411 -0.71 -2.03 11.47
N TYR A 412 -0.84 -2.66 12.66
CA TYR A 412 -2.11 -3.26 13.10
C TYR A 412 -3.09 -2.24 13.71
N ASN A 413 -2.65 -1.01 14.00
CA ASN A 413 -3.53 0.06 14.49
C ASN A 413 -4.24 0.81 13.34
N ASP A 414 -3.82 0.59 12.10
CA ASP A 414 -4.34 1.23 10.89
C ASP A 414 -5.37 0.32 10.15
N ALA A 415 -5.82 -0.78 10.79
CA ALA A 415 -6.71 -1.80 10.23
C ALA A 415 -8.13 -1.81 10.81
#